data_AF-A0A8H3X7S2-F1
#
_entry.id   AF-A0A8H3X7S2-F1
#
_cell.length_a   1.000
_cell.length_b   1.000
_cell.length_c   1.000
_cell.angle_alpha   90.00
_cell.angle_beta   90.00
_cell.angle_gamma   90.00
#
_symmetry.space_group_name_H-M   'P 1'
#
loop_
_entity.id
_entity.type
_entity.pdbx_description
1 polymer ?
#
loop_
_entity_poly.entity_id
_entity_poly.type
_entity_poly.pdbx_seq_one_letter_code
_entity_poly.pdbx_strand_id
1 'polypeptide(L)'
;MDIKFDETAHKIVQVTITYTHKPEDDDRIDNLLTLQLSNFRYFKLFKKNLQALATLDTLSKIYSANCFHCIRCISNDVKSIYEKEFSALAGDIQKILTDGHGIPLFHVERVGPSIAYWAPKFRIHETDWNNVKDIIAKGDSCESLGLFYQLWIMMEESRSRNTFLPIERNHYLIEENDDEYELLQSYDFMPQDLTFPLLPTPLKFLQQPKDDSQTSANIQFVLWLFPPVYVTDTVAKEIEDLAGFFGSRIMTDDPKSLSLEQLLISDIVPPAKMTRGSTMDVSWEKKFEDSPYTQIYTLDIKHTNAKKIERIPFIYPFQIFSFIEILRQQLVYNALFQSCFNSSTYCPQRISSQSSAANFEVNSNTTKVKVKVQATNPPHLLSVSFQLPDIMVDVLLQITILRDCQPYVISQNPLWEDKGNTDTVLTQTLQLCHDVPDLVKWILKSSINNFKSVKEDVLMEI
;
A
#
# COMPACT_ATOMS: atom_id res chain seq x y z
N MET A 1 3.90 -15.93 31.00
CA MET A 1 4.28 -14.50 30.95
C MET A 1 4.61 -14.09 32.36
N ASP A 2 5.79 -13.53 32.54
CA ASP A 2 6.25 -12.92 33.79
C ASP A 2 6.39 -11.41 33.59
N ILE A 3 6.02 -10.61 34.58
CA ILE A 3 6.07 -9.14 34.53
C ILE A 3 6.79 -8.65 35.77
N LYS A 4 7.93 -7.99 35.58
CA LYS A 4 8.66 -7.31 36.65
C LYS A 4 8.23 -5.84 36.72
N PHE A 5 7.71 -5.47 37.88
CA PHE A 5 7.31 -4.11 38.22
C PHE A 5 8.27 -3.53 39.26
N ASP A 6 8.78 -2.34 38.99
CA ASP A 6 9.54 -1.56 39.97
C ASP A 6 8.57 -0.71 40.78
N GLU A 7 8.36 -1.14 42.03
CA GLU A 7 7.46 -0.48 42.97
C GLU A 7 7.92 0.93 43.33
N THR A 8 9.22 1.21 43.28
CA THR A 8 9.79 2.52 43.66
C THR A 8 9.64 3.55 42.55
N ALA A 9 9.80 3.12 41.29
CA ALA A 9 9.62 3.97 40.12
C ALA A 9 8.21 3.90 39.51
N HIS A 10 7.31 3.10 40.10
CA HIS A 10 5.96 2.81 39.62
C HIS A 10 5.90 2.49 38.12
N LYS A 11 6.85 1.67 37.64
CA LYS A 11 6.99 1.36 36.20
C LYS A 11 7.21 -0.12 35.97
N ILE A 12 6.80 -0.57 34.80
CA ILE A 12 7.11 -1.91 34.32
C ILE A 12 8.54 -1.88 33.78
N VAL A 13 9.36 -2.84 34.21
CA VAL A 13 10.78 -2.89 33.87
C VAL A 13 11.08 -4.03 32.89
N GLN A 14 10.31 -5.10 32.96
CA GLN A 14 10.51 -6.25 32.10
C GLN A 14 9.22 -7.05 31.94
N VAL A 15 8.93 -7.47 30.72
CA VAL A 15 7.98 -8.52 30.37
C VAL A 15 8.77 -9.66 29.76
N THR A 16 8.56 -10.87 30.26
CA THR A 16 9.22 -12.07 29.75
C THR A 16 8.16 -13.08 29.34
N ILE A 17 8.21 -13.52 28.08
CA ILE A 17 7.31 -14.57 27.58
C ILE A 17 8.05 -15.89 27.44
N THR A 18 7.40 -16.95 27.92
CA THR A 18 7.81 -18.35 27.75
C THR A 18 6.76 -19.04 26.89
N TYR A 19 7.19 -19.70 25.82
CA TYR A 19 6.36 -20.48 24.90
C TYR A 19 7.13 -21.71 24.42
N THR A 20 6.40 -22.68 23.85
CA THR A 20 6.86 -24.08 23.69
C THR A 20 8.11 -24.22 22.80
N HIS A 21 8.32 -23.26 21.90
CA HIS A 21 9.46 -23.22 20.97
C HIS A 21 10.09 -21.82 20.90
N LYS A 22 10.51 -21.27 22.05
CA LYS A 22 11.22 -19.98 22.08
C LYS A 22 12.48 -20.08 21.20
N PRO A 23 12.64 -19.23 20.16
CA PRO A 23 13.90 -19.14 19.44
C PRO A 23 14.99 -18.67 20.40
N GLU A 24 16.19 -19.24 20.28
CA GLU A 24 17.35 -18.89 21.11
C GLU A 24 17.67 -17.39 20.95
N ASP A 25 17.83 -16.70 22.09
CA ASP A 25 18.39 -15.34 22.24
C ASP A 25 17.82 -14.19 21.39
N ASP A 26 16.49 -14.13 21.21
CA ASP A 26 15.83 -12.93 20.69
C ASP A 26 15.04 -12.16 21.76
N ASP A 27 15.74 -11.31 22.50
CA ASP A 27 15.15 -10.42 23.51
C ASP A 27 14.28 -9.30 22.89
N ARG A 28 14.25 -9.13 21.56
CA ARG A 28 13.49 -8.04 20.92
C ARG A 28 11.98 -8.16 21.16
N ILE A 29 11.45 -9.38 21.22
CA ILE A 29 10.03 -9.60 21.55
C ILE A 29 9.73 -9.16 22.98
N ASP A 30 10.58 -9.59 23.93
CA ASP A 30 10.43 -9.24 25.35
C ASP A 30 10.59 -7.71 25.55
N ASN A 31 11.55 -7.09 24.86
CA ASN A 31 11.75 -5.64 24.85
C ASN A 31 10.57 -4.87 24.25
N LEU A 32 10.05 -5.31 23.10
CA LEU A 32 8.87 -4.73 22.46
C LEU A 32 7.67 -4.74 23.41
N LEU A 33 7.40 -5.89 24.02
CA LEU A 33 6.27 -6.05 24.91
C LEU A 33 6.44 -5.27 26.22
N THR A 34 7.67 -5.18 26.72
CA THR A 34 8.01 -4.32 27.85
C THR A 34 7.70 -2.86 27.53
N LEU A 35 8.15 -2.36 26.37
CA LEU A 35 7.90 -0.99 25.91
C LEU A 35 6.38 -0.72 25.77
N GLN A 36 5.65 -1.63 25.13
CA GLN A 36 4.22 -1.46 24.87
C GLN A 36 3.36 -1.55 26.14
N LEU A 37 3.75 -2.38 27.10
CA LEU A 37 3.03 -2.49 28.38
C LEU A 37 3.36 -1.31 29.31
N SER A 38 4.59 -0.80 29.25
CA SER A 38 5.04 0.34 30.06
C SER A 38 4.37 1.66 29.66
N ASN A 39 3.86 1.76 28.43
CA ASN A 39 3.16 2.94 27.94
C ASN A 39 1.72 2.61 27.55
N PHE A 40 0.77 3.13 28.33
CA PHE A 40 -0.67 2.85 28.16
C PHE A 40 -1.21 3.18 26.75
N ARG A 41 -0.59 4.11 26.01
CA ARG A 41 -0.97 4.41 24.62
C ARG A 41 -0.86 3.18 23.71
N TYR A 42 0.08 2.28 24.01
CA TYR A 42 0.35 1.07 23.23
C TYR A 42 -0.26 -0.19 23.85
N PHE A 43 -1.06 -0.09 24.90
CA PHE A 43 -1.67 -1.26 25.56
C PHE A 43 -2.54 -2.11 24.60
N LYS A 44 -3.22 -1.46 23.64
CA LYS A 44 -3.96 -2.17 22.59
C LYS A 44 -3.04 -3.01 21.69
N LEU A 45 -1.85 -2.51 21.37
CA LEU A 45 -0.85 -3.24 20.59
C LEU A 45 -0.25 -4.39 21.42
N PHE A 46 0.09 -4.13 22.69
CA PHE A 46 0.53 -5.17 23.62
C PHE A 46 -0.44 -6.36 23.64
N LYS A 47 -1.74 -6.09 23.82
CA LYS A 47 -2.78 -7.13 23.82
C LYS A 47 -2.80 -7.92 22.50
N LYS A 48 -2.73 -7.23 21.36
CA LYS A 48 -2.73 -7.86 20.03
C LYS A 48 -1.49 -8.75 19.83
N ASN A 49 -0.32 -8.29 20.25
CA ASN A 49 0.93 -9.05 20.14
C ASN A 49 0.95 -10.27 21.04
N LEU A 50 0.45 -10.15 22.27
CA LEU A 50 0.29 -11.30 23.16
C LEU A 50 -0.70 -12.33 22.60
N GLN A 51 -1.80 -11.87 22.00
CA GLN A 51 -2.75 -12.75 21.31
C GLN A 51 -2.10 -13.45 20.10
N ALA A 52 -1.29 -12.74 19.32
CA ALA A 52 -0.58 -13.32 18.19
C ALA A 52 0.34 -14.47 18.60
N LEU A 53 1.16 -14.24 19.65
CA LEU A 53 2.04 -15.26 20.23
C LEU A 53 1.25 -16.46 20.77
N ALA A 54 0.15 -16.20 21.49
CA ALA A 54 -0.71 -17.27 22.01
C ALA A 54 -1.35 -18.09 20.89
N THR A 55 -1.75 -17.46 19.79
CA THR A 55 -2.30 -18.15 18.60
C THR A 55 -1.25 -19.08 17.99
N LEU A 56 -0.02 -18.62 17.76
CA LEU A 56 1.05 -19.47 17.20
C LEU A 56 1.37 -20.67 18.11
N ASP A 57 1.45 -20.45 19.43
CA ASP A 57 1.69 -21.51 20.40
C ASP A 57 0.54 -22.53 20.45
N THR A 58 -0.71 -22.05 20.36
CA THR A 58 -1.91 -22.89 20.32
C THR A 58 -1.95 -23.75 19.05
N LEU A 59 -1.76 -23.14 17.88
CA LEU A 59 -1.74 -23.86 16.60
C LEU A 59 -0.62 -24.90 16.58
N SER A 60 0.55 -24.56 17.14
CA SER A 60 1.67 -25.49 17.21
C SER A 60 1.36 -26.74 18.04
N LYS A 61 0.63 -26.56 19.14
CA LYS A 61 0.17 -27.69 20.00
C LYS A 61 -0.91 -28.53 19.35
N ILE A 62 -1.86 -27.90 18.65
CA ILE A 62 -3.01 -28.62 18.06
C ILE A 62 -2.57 -29.49 16.89
N TYR A 63 -1.69 -28.98 16.02
CA TYR A 63 -1.34 -29.65 14.77
C TYR A 63 0.07 -30.24 14.75
N SER A 64 0.79 -30.20 15.88
CA SER A 64 2.20 -30.62 15.97
C SER A 64 3.11 -29.93 14.93
N ALA A 65 2.72 -28.74 14.46
CA ALA A 65 3.44 -27.96 13.45
C ALA A 65 4.09 -26.75 14.11
N ASN A 66 5.41 -26.64 14.07
CA ASN A 66 6.10 -25.54 14.72
C ASN A 66 5.85 -24.22 13.97
N CYS A 67 4.83 -23.46 14.38
CA CYS A 67 4.41 -22.23 13.72
C CYS A 67 5.45 -21.12 13.91
N PHE A 68 6.18 -21.12 15.03
CA PHE A 68 7.27 -20.17 15.26
C PHE A 68 8.42 -20.40 14.28
N HIS A 69 8.76 -21.67 14.02
CA HIS A 69 9.74 -22.02 13.00
C HIS A 69 9.28 -21.57 11.61
N CYS A 70 8.03 -21.83 11.23
CA CYS A 70 7.48 -21.40 9.94
C CYS A 70 7.56 -19.87 9.76
N ILE A 71 7.17 -19.09 10.77
CA ILE A 71 7.29 -17.63 10.75
C ILE A 71 8.75 -17.16 10.68
N ARG A 72 9.67 -17.86 11.35
CA ARG A 72 11.10 -17.58 11.26
C ARG A 72 11.63 -17.79 9.84
N CYS A 73 11.21 -18.86 9.15
CA CYS A 73 11.61 -19.11 7.78
C CYS A 73 11.21 -17.95 6.85
N ILE A 74 9.96 -17.48 6.97
CA ILE A 74 9.52 -16.28 6.23
C ILE A 74 10.35 -15.05 6.58
N SER A 75 10.63 -14.85 7.87
CA SER A 75 11.40 -13.70 8.33
C SER A 75 12.79 -13.67 7.70
N ASN A 76 13.43 -14.84 7.63
CA ASN A 76 14.73 -14.96 7.03
C ASN A 76 14.69 -14.78 5.50
N ASP A 77 13.69 -15.32 4.81
CA ASP A 77 13.52 -15.13 3.37
C ASP A 77 13.35 -13.64 3.04
N VAL A 78 12.47 -12.95 3.77
CA VAL A 78 12.24 -11.50 3.60
C VAL A 78 13.53 -10.71 3.85
N LYS A 79 14.31 -11.09 4.87
CA LYS A 79 15.60 -10.47 5.17
C LYS A 79 16.61 -10.69 4.03
N SER A 80 16.76 -11.93 3.56
CA SER A 80 17.69 -12.30 2.49
C SER A 80 17.35 -11.58 1.17
N ILE A 81 16.06 -11.50 0.83
CA ILE A 81 15.59 -10.75 -0.35
C ILE A 81 15.95 -9.27 -0.22
N TYR A 82 15.65 -8.64 0.92
CA TYR A 82 16.00 -7.24 1.16
C TYR A 82 17.50 -7.00 1.04
N GLU A 83 18.34 -7.87 1.61
CA GLU A 83 19.81 -7.74 1.54
C GLU A 83 20.33 -7.84 0.10
N LYS A 84 19.74 -8.71 -0.72
CA LYS A 84 20.03 -8.82 -2.16
C LYS A 84 19.64 -7.55 -2.91
N GLU A 85 18.42 -7.05 -2.70
CA GLU A 85 17.95 -5.80 -3.34
C GLU A 85 18.76 -4.58 -2.90
N PHE A 86 19.09 -4.51 -1.60
CA PHE A 86 19.91 -3.45 -1.02
C PHE A 86 21.31 -3.42 -1.62
N SER A 87 21.91 -4.59 -1.80
CA SER A 87 23.22 -4.71 -2.44
C SER A 87 23.16 -4.36 -3.93
N ALA A 88 22.15 -4.84 -4.65
CA ALA A 88 21.94 -4.55 -6.07
C ALA A 88 21.74 -3.06 -6.37
N LEU A 89 21.18 -2.32 -5.41
CA LEU A 89 20.87 -0.89 -5.54
C LEU A 89 21.87 0.05 -4.83
N ALA A 90 23.04 -0.45 -4.43
CA ALA A 90 24.04 0.33 -3.69
C ALA A 90 23.46 1.05 -2.45
N GLY A 91 22.44 0.46 -1.83
CA GLY A 91 21.78 0.97 -0.63
C GLY A 91 20.64 1.97 -0.83
N ASP A 92 20.05 2.08 -2.02
CA ASP A 92 18.84 2.89 -2.28
C ASP A 92 17.57 2.25 -1.69
N ILE A 93 17.29 2.55 -0.42
CA ILE A 93 16.12 2.03 0.31
C ILE A 93 14.80 2.56 -0.27
N GLN A 94 14.79 3.79 -0.79
CA GLN A 94 13.58 4.37 -1.36
C GLN A 94 13.13 3.56 -2.57
N LYS A 95 14.06 3.17 -3.43
CA LYS A 95 13.75 2.35 -4.61
C LYS A 95 13.30 0.93 -4.24
N ILE A 96 13.84 0.35 -3.16
CA ILE A 96 13.33 -0.94 -2.62
C ILE A 96 11.87 -0.82 -2.17
N LEU A 97 11.49 0.30 -1.55
CA LEU A 97 10.11 0.55 -1.15
C LEU A 97 9.16 0.69 -2.35
N THR A 98 9.58 1.36 -3.43
CA THR A 98 8.70 1.65 -4.57
C THR A 98 8.64 0.50 -5.58
N ASP A 99 9.76 -0.15 -5.83
CA ASP A 99 9.94 -1.07 -6.97
C ASP A 99 10.27 -2.50 -6.52
N GLY A 100 10.69 -2.69 -5.26
CA GLY A 100 11.16 -3.97 -4.70
C GLY A 100 10.16 -4.69 -3.81
N HIS A 101 10.63 -5.64 -3.02
CA HIS A 101 9.77 -6.38 -2.08
C HIS A 101 9.32 -5.56 -0.86
N GLY A 102 9.84 -4.34 -0.70
CA GLY A 102 9.56 -3.48 0.44
C GLY A 102 10.60 -3.64 1.55
N ILE A 103 10.39 -2.87 2.62
CA ILE A 103 11.35 -2.73 3.71
C ILE A 103 10.95 -3.66 4.86
N PRO A 104 11.82 -4.58 5.30
CA PRO A 104 11.53 -5.47 6.43
C PRO A 104 11.43 -4.70 7.75
N LEU A 105 10.41 -5.05 8.53
CA LEU A 105 10.15 -4.55 9.87
C LEU A 105 9.93 -5.73 10.82
N PHE A 106 10.99 -6.17 11.50
CA PHE A 106 10.92 -7.30 12.43
C PHE A 106 10.72 -6.80 13.86
N HIS A 107 9.64 -7.23 14.52
CA HIS A 107 9.40 -6.92 15.94
C HIS A 107 9.34 -5.42 16.29
N VAL A 108 8.96 -4.56 15.33
CA VAL A 108 8.92 -3.10 15.50
C VAL A 108 7.63 -2.62 16.19
N GLU A 109 6.48 -2.86 15.57
CA GLU A 109 5.16 -2.60 16.18
C GLU A 109 4.45 -3.90 16.55
N ARG A 110 4.72 -4.96 15.78
CA ARG A 110 4.07 -6.25 15.87
C ARG A 110 5.10 -7.35 15.98
N VAL A 111 4.75 -8.40 16.71
CA VAL A 111 5.61 -9.57 16.81
C VAL A 111 5.58 -10.35 15.49
N GLY A 112 6.76 -10.71 15.00
CA GLY A 112 6.93 -11.41 13.73
C GLY A 112 7.37 -10.48 12.60
N PRO A 113 7.40 -11.00 11.36
CA PRO A 113 7.82 -10.23 10.19
C PRO A 113 6.68 -9.35 9.68
N SER A 114 7.02 -8.08 9.47
CA SER A 114 6.22 -7.12 8.73
C SER A 114 7.04 -6.53 7.59
N ILE A 115 6.38 -5.98 6.58
CA ILE A 115 7.01 -5.34 5.44
C ILE A 115 6.30 -4.01 5.18
N ALA A 116 7.03 -2.90 5.22
CA ALA A 116 6.53 -1.64 4.67
C ALA A 116 6.67 -1.68 3.15
N TYR A 117 5.55 -1.57 2.44
CA TYR A 117 5.52 -1.82 1.00
C TYR A 117 5.06 -0.61 0.19
N TRP A 118 4.44 0.42 0.78
CA TRP A 118 4.06 1.61 0.03
C TRP A 118 3.87 2.83 0.93
N ALA A 119 4.09 4.03 0.39
CA ALA A 119 3.73 5.29 1.03
C ALA A 119 3.41 6.37 -0.02
N PRO A 120 2.57 7.37 0.33
CA PRO A 120 2.39 8.55 -0.52
C PRO A 120 3.71 9.30 -0.75
N LYS A 121 3.89 9.94 -1.91
CA LYS A 121 5.16 10.63 -2.25
C LYS A 121 5.59 11.66 -1.23
N PHE A 122 4.69 12.48 -0.72
CA PHE A 122 5.04 13.48 0.29
C PHE A 122 5.69 12.85 1.53
N ARG A 123 5.23 11.66 1.96
CA ARG A 123 5.84 10.91 3.07
C ARG A 123 7.22 10.36 2.71
N ILE A 124 7.39 9.88 1.49
CA ILE A 124 8.68 9.41 0.97
C ILE A 124 9.70 10.55 0.98
N HIS A 125 9.30 11.75 0.57
CA HIS A 125 10.17 12.93 0.56
C HIS A 125 10.49 13.48 1.97
N GLU A 126 9.56 13.39 2.91
CA GLU A 126 9.77 13.78 4.31
C GLU A 126 10.67 12.80 5.09
N THR A 127 10.91 11.59 4.56
CA THR A 127 11.61 10.53 5.27
C THR A 127 13.13 10.69 5.18
N ASP A 128 13.79 10.70 6.35
CA ASP A 128 15.25 10.60 6.43
C ASP A 128 15.70 9.14 6.20
N TRP A 129 16.03 8.84 4.95
CA TRP A 129 16.47 7.51 4.53
C TRP A 129 17.80 7.06 5.15
N ASN A 130 18.66 8.00 5.58
CA ASN A 130 19.91 7.65 6.26
C ASN A 130 19.61 7.13 7.68
N ASN A 131 18.70 7.81 8.39
CA ASN A 131 18.23 7.33 9.69
C ASN A 131 17.51 5.99 9.58
N VAL A 132 16.65 5.81 8.56
CA VAL A 132 15.98 4.52 8.30
C VAL A 132 16.99 3.39 8.12
N LYS A 133 18.05 3.63 7.34
CA LYS A 133 19.13 2.65 7.12
C LYS A 133 19.79 2.22 8.43
N ASP A 134 20.14 3.18 9.28
CA ASP A 134 20.76 2.91 10.59
C ASP A 134 19.82 2.15 11.53
N ILE A 135 18.53 2.48 11.51
CA ILE A 135 17.50 1.82 12.34
C ILE A 135 17.30 0.37 11.89
N ILE A 136 17.21 0.10 10.58
CA ILE A 136 17.07 -1.25 10.05
C ILE A 136 18.30 -2.10 10.43
N ALA A 137 19.50 -1.54 10.32
CA ALA A 137 20.73 -2.23 10.69
C ALA A 137 20.78 -2.59 12.19
N LYS A 138 20.17 -1.76 13.05
CA LYS A 138 20.07 -1.98 14.50
C LYS A 138 18.88 -2.87 14.89
N GLY A 139 17.90 -3.04 14.01
CA GLY A 139 16.65 -3.75 14.29
C GLY A 139 15.71 -2.99 15.23
N ASP A 140 15.83 -1.66 15.27
CA ASP A 140 15.02 -0.78 16.12
C ASP A 140 13.71 -0.37 15.44
N SER A 141 12.79 0.22 16.21
CA SER A 141 11.55 0.77 15.68
C SER A 141 11.76 2.11 14.98
N CYS A 142 11.21 2.25 13.76
CA CYS A 142 11.24 3.50 13.01
C CYS A 142 9.85 4.14 12.98
N GLU A 143 9.64 5.24 13.73
CA GLU A 143 8.34 5.91 13.78
C GLU A 143 7.87 6.41 12.40
N SER A 144 8.79 6.83 11.52
CA SER A 144 8.43 7.29 10.17
C SER A 144 7.80 6.19 9.32
N LEU A 145 8.28 4.95 9.46
CA LEU A 145 7.73 3.78 8.77
C LEU A 145 6.37 3.33 9.35
N GLY A 146 6.05 3.73 10.58
CA GLY A 146 4.73 3.51 11.20
C GLY A 146 3.56 4.16 10.43
N LEU A 147 3.85 5.17 9.60
CA LEU A 147 2.86 5.86 8.77
C LEU A 147 2.73 5.26 7.36
N PHE A 148 3.56 4.26 7.03
CA PHE A 148 3.55 3.63 5.71
C PHE A 148 2.53 2.49 5.69
N TYR A 149 2.15 2.06 4.49
CA TYR A 149 1.38 0.85 4.32
C TYR A 149 2.28 -0.36 4.60
N GLN A 150 1.84 -1.17 5.54
CA GLN A 150 2.55 -2.34 6.03
C GLN A 150 1.69 -3.58 5.84
N LEU A 151 2.36 -4.69 5.56
CA LEU A 151 1.79 -6.03 5.72
C LEU A 151 2.44 -6.69 6.92
N TRP A 152 1.67 -7.45 7.69
CA TRP A 152 2.14 -8.24 8.82
C TRP A 152 1.80 -9.71 8.59
N ILE A 153 2.81 -10.57 8.68
CA ILE A 153 2.67 -11.97 8.33
C ILE A 153 2.45 -12.80 9.60
N MET A 154 1.39 -13.60 9.58
CA MET A 154 0.99 -14.49 10.68
C MET A 154 0.53 -15.84 10.14
N MET A 155 0.15 -16.74 11.05
CA MET A 155 -0.50 -18.00 10.74
C MET A 155 -1.85 -18.11 11.43
N GLU A 156 -2.76 -18.87 10.82
CA GLU A 156 -4.09 -19.16 11.36
C GLU A 156 -4.57 -20.55 10.92
N GLU A 157 -5.66 -21.02 11.50
CA GLU A 157 -6.31 -22.27 11.10
C GLU A 157 -6.85 -22.21 9.66
N SER A 158 -6.58 -23.27 8.90
CA SER A 158 -7.03 -23.46 7.53
C SER A 158 -8.12 -24.54 7.44
N ARG A 159 -8.91 -24.50 6.36
CA ARG A 159 -9.81 -25.62 6.00
C ARG A 159 -9.09 -26.70 5.20
N SER A 160 -8.02 -26.33 4.52
CA SER A 160 -7.17 -27.23 3.75
C SER A 160 -5.92 -27.57 4.54
N ARG A 161 -5.40 -28.76 4.28
CA ARG A 161 -4.12 -29.19 4.82
C ARG A 161 -3.01 -28.55 3.97
N ASN A 162 -2.08 -27.86 4.61
CA ASN A 162 -0.92 -27.26 3.97
C ASN A 162 0.37 -27.92 4.49
N THR A 163 1.41 -27.84 3.69
CA THR A 163 2.71 -28.46 3.96
C THR A 163 3.72 -27.36 4.29
N PHE A 164 4.54 -27.63 5.30
CA PHE A 164 5.53 -26.68 5.81
C PHE A 164 6.92 -27.28 5.76
N LEU A 165 7.94 -26.42 5.80
CA LEU A 165 9.33 -26.84 5.84
C LEU A 165 9.61 -27.66 7.11
N PRO A 166 10.49 -28.67 7.03
CA PRO A 166 10.94 -29.42 8.19
C PRO A 166 11.85 -28.54 9.06
N ILE A 167 11.96 -28.86 10.36
CA ILE A 167 12.60 -27.99 11.37
C ILE A 167 14.10 -27.75 11.11
N GLU A 168 14.72 -28.64 10.34
CA GLU A 168 16.11 -28.59 9.94
C GLU A 168 16.38 -27.47 8.91
N ARG A 169 15.36 -26.97 8.21
CA ARG A 169 15.51 -25.96 7.16
C ARG A 169 14.96 -24.59 7.59
N ASN A 170 15.72 -23.53 7.36
CA ASN A 170 15.40 -22.19 7.86
C ASN A 170 14.93 -21.17 6.81
N HIS A 171 14.76 -21.57 5.55
CA HIS A 171 14.44 -20.68 4.41
C HIS A 171 13.62 -21.42 3.35
N TYR A 172 12.60 -20.79 2.77
CA TYR A 172 11.97 -21.29 1.54
C TYR A 172 12.74 -20.83 0.31
N LEU A 173 13.41 -19.69 0.40
CA LEU A 173 14.32 -19.20 -0.63
C LEU A 173 15.51 -20.16 -0.77
N ILE A 174 15.91 -20.38 -2.02
CA ILE A 174 17.12 -21.15 -2.34
C ILE A 174 18.28 -20.17 -2.42
N GLU A 175 19.30 -20.41 -1.61
CA GLU A 175 20.51 -19.59 -1.60
C GLU A 175 21.53 -20.11 -2.62
N GLU A 176 22.44 -19.26 -3.08
CA GLU A 176 23.47 -19.63 -4.09
C GLU A 176 24.40 -20.76 -3.60
N ASN A 177 24.51 -20.91 -2.27
CA ASN A 177 25.32 -21.93 -1.63
C ASN A 177 24.57 -23.24 -1.38
N ASP A 178 23.26 -23.28 -1.61
CA ASP A 178 22.49 -24.51 -1.48
C ASP A 178 22.87 -25.48 -2.61
N ASP A 179 23.09 -26.75 -2.28
CA ASP A 179 23.30 -27.79 -3.29
C ASP A 179 21.96 -28.07 -4.01
N GLU A 180 21.75 -27.38 -5.15
CA GLU A 180 20.54 -27.54 -5.96
C GLU A 180 20.27 -29.01 -6.33
N TYR A 181 21.30 -29.86 -6.43
CA TYR A 181 21.12 -31.27 -6.77
C TYR A 181 20.48 -32.06 -5.62
N GLU A 182 20.91 -31.83 -4.37
CA GLU A 182 20.27 -32.42 -3.19
C GLU A 182 18.83 -31.90 -3.03
N LEU A 183 18.61 -30.60 -3.27
CA LEU A 183 17.27 -30.01 -3.21
C LEU A 183 16.31 -30.59 -4.26
N LEU A 184 16.78 -30.82 -5.49
CA LEU A 184 16.01 -31.45 -6.56
C LEU A 184 15.57 -32.89 -6.22
N GLN A 185 16.31 -33.58 -5.38
CA GLN A 185 15.92 -34.92 -4.90
C GLN A 185 14.83 -34.85 -3.84
N SER A 186 14.89 -33.86 -2.96
CA SER A 186 14.03 -33.79 -1.77
C SER A 186 12.81 -32.86 -1.90
N TYR A 187 12.77 -31.95 -2.88
CA TYR A 187 11.72 -30.93 -2.99
C TYR A 187 11.23 -30.74 -4.43
N ASP A 188 9.96 -30.34 -4.53
CA ASP A 188 9.39 -29.75 -5.74
C ASP A 188 9.67 -28.24 -5.77
N PHE A 189 9.89 -27.76 -6.99
CA PHE A 189 10.22 -26.38 -7.30
C PHE A 189 9.07 -25.77 -8.08
N MET A 190 8.92 -24.46 -7.95
CA MET A 190 8.07 -23.75 -8.90
C MET A 190 8.67 -23.83 -10.31
N PRO A 191 7.87 -24.21 -11.32
CA PRO A 191 8.36 -24.39 -12.69
C PRO A 191 8.66 -23.06 -13.41
N GLN A 192 8.44 -21.92 -12.74
CA GLN A 192 8.68 -20.58 -13.28
C GLN A 192 9.73 -19.86 -12.45
N ASP A 193 10.80 -19.43 -13.13
CA ASP A 193 11.73 -18.44 -12.61
C ASP A 193 10.97 -17.14 -12.37
N LEU A 194 10.81 -16.76 -11.10
CA LEU A 194 10.14 -15.51 -10.73
C LEU A 194 11.11 -14.35 -10.94
N THR A 195 10.83 -13.53 -11.96
CA THR A 195 11.63 -12.33 -12.24
C THR A 195 11.17 -11.18 -11.36
N PHE A 196 12.11 -10.57 -10.66
CA PHE A 196 11.86 -9.43 -9.78
C PHE A 196 12.53 -8.18 -10.34
N PRO A 197 11.87 -7.00 -10.34
CA PRO A 197 12.36 -5.81 -11.05
C PRO A 197 13.77 -5.35 -10.63
N LEU A 198 14.13 -5.56 -9.37
CA LEU A 198 15.39 -5.07 -8.79
C LEU A 198 16.51 -6.10 -8.74
N LEU A 199 16.24 -7.36 -9.06
CA LEU A 199 17.21 -8.44 -8.94
C LEU A 199 17.62 -8.95 -10.33
N PRO A 200 18.93 -9.06 -10.61
CA PRO A 200 19.42 -9.51 -11.91
C PRO A 200 19.15 -11.00 -12.16
N THR A 201 19.08 -11.79 -11.09
CA THR A 201 18.83 -13.23 -11.12
C THR A 201 17.45 -13.52 -10.54
N PRO A 202 16.63 -14.35 -11.21
CA PRO A 202 15.37 -14.82 -10.66
C PRO A 202 15.56 -15.50 -9.31
N LEU A 203 14.60 -15.33 -8.39
CA LEU A 203 14.61 -16.07 -7.13
C LEU A 203 13.87 -17.40 -7.31
N LYS A 204 14.44 -18.45 -6.72
CA LYS A 204 13.83 -19.78 -6.68
C LYS A 204 13.34 -20.07 -5.27
N PHE A 205 12.14 -20.62 -5.17
CA PHE A 205 11.52 -21.00 -3.91
C PHE A 205 11.18 -22.49 -3.91
N LEU A 206 11.37 -23.12 -2.75
CA LEU A 206 10.88 -24.47 -2.52
C LEU A 206 9.35 -24.45 -2.35
N GLN A 207 8.68 -25.40 -2.99
CA GLN A 207 7.23 -25.50 -2.91
C GLN A 207 6.80 -26.53 -1.88
N GLN A 208 7.23 -27.78 -2.01
CA GLN A 208 6.85 -28.89 -1.13
C GLN A 208 7.97 -29.93 -1.07
N PRO A 209 8.22 -30.59 0.08
CA PRO A 209 9.09 -31.76 0.14
C PRO A 209 8.44 -32.93 -0.63
N LYS A 210 9.24 -33.73 -1.36
CA LYS A 210 8.78 -34.91 -2.11
C LYS A 210 8.47 -36.13 -1.22
N ASP A 211 9.03 -36.17 -0.01
CA ASP A 211 8.88 -37.30 0.92
C ASP A 211 7.75 -37.10 1.94
N ASP A 212 7.23 -38.21 2.50
CA ASP A 212 6.18 -38.28 3.53
C ASP A 212 6.62 -37.79 4.94
N SER A 213 7.84 -37.27 5.10
CA SER A 213 8.37 -36.72 6.36
C SER A 213 7.72 -35.39 6.79
N GLN A 214 6.67 -34.96 6.08
CA GLN A 214 6.06 -33.64 6.20
C GLN A 214 5.30 -33.43 7.50
N THR A 215 5.46 -32.23 8.06
CA THR A 215 4.51 -31.69 9.02
C THR A 215 3.39 -31.00 8.26
N SER A 216 2.37 -31.77 7.89
CA SER A 216 1.20 -31.26 7.17
C SER A 216 0.06 -30.97 8.14
N ALA A 217 -0.41 -29.73 8.16
CA ALA A 217 -1.36 -29.21 9.15
C ALA A 217 -2.47 -28.37 8.51
N ASN A 218 -3.63 -28.30 9.16
CA ASN A 218 -4.71 -27.39 8.76
C ASN A 218 -4.41 -25.97 9.26
N ILE A 219 -3.28 -25.43 8.84
CA ILE A 219 -2.79 -24.08 9.15
C ILE A 219 -2.44 -23.42 7.82
N GLN A 220 -2.58 -22.11 7.70
CA GLN A 220 -2.14 -21.34 6.53
C GLN A 220 -1.43 -20.06 6.97
N PHE A 221 -0.64 -19.47 6.08
CA PHE A 221 -0.14 -18.12 6.29
C PHE A 221 -1.20 -17.07 5.97
N VAL A 222 -1.06 -15.90 6.58
CA VAL A 222 -1.96 -14.77 6.38
C VAL A 222 -1.19 -13.45 6.44
N LEU A 223 -1.46 -12.58 5.47
CA LEU A 223 -1.03 -11.18 5.45
C LEU A 223 -2.14 -10.31 6.03
N TRP A 224 -1.83 -9.53 7.05
CA TRP A 224 -2.70 -8.49 7.60
C TRP A 224 -2.25 -7.13 7.10
N LEU A 225 -3.16 -6.37 6.48
CA LEU A 225 -2.87 -5.05 5.91
C LEU A 225 -3.11 -3.94 6.93
N PHE A 226 -2.13 -3.05 7.06
CA PHE A 226 -2.18 -1.89 7.95
C PHE A 226 -1.74 -0.62 7.20
N PRO A 227 -2.65 0.34 6.95
CA PRO A 227 -4.11 0.21 7.11
C PRO A 227 -4.72 -0.77 6.08
N PRO A 228 -5.98 -1.20 6.29
CA PRO A 228 -6.74 -1.88 5.24
C PRO A 228 -6.80 -1.10 3.93
N VAL A 229 -6.94 -1.82 2.82
CA VAL A 229 -6.95 -1.24 1.47
C VAL A 229 -8.33 -1.42 0.84
N TYR A 230 -8.89 -0.32 0.34
CA TYR A 230 -10.06 -0.38 -0.54
C TYR A 230 -9.60 -0.71 -1.97
N VAL A 231 -10.18 -1.77 -2.53
CA VAL A 231 -9.86 -2.28 -3.87
C VAL A 231 -11.14 -2.45 -4.68
N THR A 232 -11.03 -2.46 -6.00
CA THR A 232 -12.15 -2.86 -6.87
C THR A 232 -12.45 -4.36 -6.77
N ASP A 233 -13.66 -4.77 -7.17
CA ASP A 233 -14.01 -6.19 -7.30
C ASP A 233 -13.07 -6.96 -8.24
N THR A 234 -12.54 -6.30 -9.29
CA THR A 234 -11.60 -6.92 -10.23
C THR A 234 -10.26 -7.22 -9.56
N VAL A 235 -9.72 -6.26 -8.81
CA VAL A 235 -8.49 -6.44 -8.03
C VAL A 235 -8.68 -7.45 -6.90
N ALA A 236 -9.83 -7.43 -6.23
CA ALA A 236 -10.16 -8.43 -5.21
C ALA A 236 -10.14 -9.86 -5.78
N LYS A 237 -10.75 -10.07 -6.95
CA LYS A 237 -10.73 -11.38 -7.63
C LYS A 237 -9.32 -11.79 -8.03
N GLU A 238 -8.51 -10.87 -8.54
CA GLU A 238 -7.12 -11.16 -8.87
C GLU A 238 -6.33 -11.63 -7.64
N ILE A 239 -6.53 -10.98 -6.48
CA ILE A 239 -5.93 -11.42 -5.21
C ILE A 239 -6.45 -12.80 -4.78
N GLU A 240 -7.76 -13.07 -4.92
CA GLU A 240 -8.36 -14.38 -4.62
C GLU A 240 -7.78 -15.50 -5.50
N ASP A 241 -7.67 -15.24 -6.81
CA ASP A 241 -7.12 -16.17 -7.79
C ASP A 241 -5.63 -16.47 -7.50
N LEU A 242 -4.84 -15.42 -7.23
CA LEU A 242 -3.44 -15.54 -6.87
C LEU A 242 -3.24 -16.30 -5.55
N ALA A 243 -4.09 -16.06 -4.56
CA ALA A 243 -4.05 -16.75 -3.28
C ALA A 243 -4.44 -18.23 -3.36
N GLY A 244 -5.12 -18.64 -4.43
CA GLY A 244 -5.62 -20.00 -4.63
C GLY A 244 -6.87 -20.33 -3.81
N PHE A 245 -7.61 -19.31 -3.36
CA PHE A 245 -8.82 -19.47 -2.55
C PHE A 245 -10.04 -18.84 -3.23
N PHE A 246 -11.05 -19.65 -3.53
CA PHE A 246 -12.33 -19.16 -4.05
C PHE A 246 -13.29 -18.77 -2.91
N GLY A 247 -13.51 -17.45 -2.72
CA GLY A 247 -14.65 -16.88 -1.98
C GLY A 247 -14.41 -16.37 -0.54
N SER A 248 -15.17 -15.32 -0.18
CA SER A 248 -15.56 -14.71 1.13
C SER A 248 -14.56 -14.57 2.30
N ARG A 249 -13.38 -15.18 2.28
CA ARG A 249 -12.45 -15.23 3.45
C ARG A 249 -11.46 -14.08 3.54
N ILE A 250 -11.31 -13.31 2.47
CA ILE A 250 -10.42 -12.15 2.37
C ILE A 250 -11.13 -10.88 2.88
N MET A 251 -12.46 -10.94 3.03
CA MET A 251 -13.32 -9.77 2.87
C MET A 251 -14.27 -9.62 4.06
N THR A 252 -14.36 -8.41 4.59
CA THR A 252 -15.52 -8.00 5.38
C THR A 252 -16.51 -7.35 4.42
N ASP A 253 -17.71 -7.92 4.29
CA ASP A 253 -18.82 -7.24 3.62
C ASP A 253 -19.09 -5.94 4.39
N ASP A 254 -18.76 -4.79 3.79
CA ASP A 254 -19.23 -3.52 4.31
C ASP A 254 -20.77 -3.52 4.13
N PRO A 255 -21.57 -3.31 5.19
CA PRO A 255 -23.03 -3.45 5.14
C PRO A 255 -23.74 -2.41 4.25
N LYS A 256 -23.00 -1.66 3.43
CA LYS A 256 -23.50 -0.67 2.47
C LYS A 256 -22.77 -0.89 1.15
N SER A 257 -23.54 -1.10 0.08
CA SER A 257 -23.09 -1.15 -1.32
C SER A 257 -22.57 0.23 -1.79
N LEU A 258 -21.51 0.73 -1.17
CA LEU A 258 -20.84 1.97 -1.54
C LEU A 258 -19.88 1.68 -2.69
N SER A 259 -19.75 2.64 -3.62
CA SER A 259 -18.74 2.54 -4.66
C SER A 259 -17.34 2.79 -4.09
N LEU A 260 -16.28 2.41 -4.83
CA LEU A 260 -14.89 2.69 -4.47
C LEU A 260 -14.70 4.16 -4.08
N GLU A 261 -15.18 5.05 -4.93
CA GLU A 261 -15.04 6.49 -4.79
C GLU A 261 -15.72 6.99 -3.51
N GLN A 262 -16.89 6.42 -3.17
CA GLN A 262 -17.60 6.76 -1.94
C GLN A 262 -16.87 6.25 -0.69
N LEU A 263 -16.28 5.06 -0.75
CA LEU A 263 -15.48 4.52 0.35
C LEU A 263 -14.24 5.38 0.60
N LEU A 264 -13.53 5.80 -0.47
CA LEU A 264 -12.33 6.61 -0.39
C LEU A 264 -12.55 8.02 0.21
N ILE A 265 -13.80 8.53 0.20
CA ILE A 265 -14.16 9.84 0.75
C ILE A 265 -15.06 9.76 2.00
N SER A 266 -15.36 8.55 2.47
CA SER A 266 -16.38 8.32 3.51
C SER A 266 -16.04 8.97 4.85
N ASP A 267 -14.76 9.04 5.20
CA ASP A 267 -14.28 9.69 6.43
C ASP A 267 -14.25 11.24 6.33
N ILE A 268 -14.31 11.77 5.10
CA ILE A 268 -14.27 13.21 4.83
C ILE A 268 -15.68 13.81 4.83
N VAL A 269 -16.65 13.09 4.26
CA VAL A 269 -18.03 13.56 4.11
C VAL A 269 -18.88 13.10 5.31
N PRO A 270 -19.44 14.01 6.13
CA PRO A 270 -20.19 13.63 7.33
C PRO A 270 -21.38 12.69 7.04
N PRO A 271 -21.64 11.67 7.88
CA PRO A 271 -22.66 10.63 7.64
C PRO A 271 -24.11 11.12 7.64
N ALA A 272 -24.35 12.37 8.07
CA ALA A 272 -25.68 12.97 8.07
C ALA A 272 -25.99 13.57 6.68
N LYS A 273 -26.46 12.72 5.75
CA LYS A 273 -27.34 13.01 4.57
C LYS A 273 -27.14 12.07 3.36
N MET A 274 -26.67 10.84 3.54
CA MET A 274 -26.91 9.78 2.54
C MET A 274 -28.35 9.22 2.64
N THR A 275 -29.34 10.08 2.79
CA THR A 275 -30.74 9.72 2.64
C THR A 275 -31.05 9.69 1.15
N ARG A 276 -31.59 8.58 0.64
CA ARG A 276 -32.04 8.45 -0.75
C ARG A 276 -32.89 9.68 -1.12
N GLY A 277 -32.40 10.52 -2.03
CA GLY A 277 -33.15 11.65 -2.61
C GLY A 277 -32.79 13.06 -2.15
N SER A 278 -31.77 13.27 -1.30
CA SER A 278 -31.25 14.61 -0.99
C SER A 278 -29.82 14.76 -1.53
N THR A 279 -29.66 15.32 -2.73
CA THR A 279 -28.37 15.76 -3.26
C THR A 279 -27.86 16.92 -2.39
N MET A 280 -27.05 16.60 -1.39
CA MET A 280 -26.09 17.58 -0.86
C MET A 280 -25.14 17.88 -2.02
N ASP A 281 -25.21 19.09 -2.57
CA ASP A 281 -24.24 19.61 -3.53
C ASP A 281 -22.90 19.77 -2.80
N VAL A 282 -22.12 18.69 -2.74
CA VAL A 282 -20.76 18.71 -2.24
C VAL A 282 -19.90 19.38 -3.28
N SER A 283 -19.26 20.50 -2.91
CA SER A 283 -18.26 21.16 -3.74
C SER A 283 -16.86 20.81 -3.25
N TRP A 284 -15.97 20.53 -4.21
CA TRP A 284 -14.56 20.30 -3.96
C TRP A 284 -13.77 21.42 -4.64
N GLU A 285 -13.03 22.20 -3.86
CA GLU A 285 -12.31 23.38 -4.33
C GLU A 285 -10.86 23.35 -3.85
N LYS A 286 -9.91 23.59 -4.75
CA LYS A 286 -8.50 23.82 -4.41
C LYS A 286 -8.09 25.21 -4.87
N LYS A 287 -7.61 26.02 -3.93
CA LYS A 287 -6.98 27.32 -4.20
C LYS A 287 -5.50 27.22 -3.90
N PHE A 288 -4.69 27.78 -4.78
CA PHE A 288 -3.24 27.88 -4.62
C PHE A 288 -2.86 29.34 -4.38
N GLU A 289 -1.84 29.57 -3.55
CA GLU A 289 -1.38 30.92 -3.22
C GLU A 289 -0.70 31.61 -4.42
N ASP A 290 -0.04 30.82 -5.25
CA ASP A 290 0.78 31.23 -6.40
C ASP A 290 0.06 31.04 -7.74
N SER A 291 -1.25 30.79 -7.75
CA SER A 291 -2.05 30.67 -8.97
C SER A 291 -3.25 31.61 -8.95
N PRO A 292 -3.55 32.32 -10.05
CA PRO A 292 -4.79 33.09 -10.16
C PRO A 292 -6.03 32.18 -10.27
N TYR A 293 -5.84 30.88 -10.52
CA TYR A 293 -6.92 29.94 -10.74
C TYR A 293 -7.28 29.15 -9.49
N THR A 294 -8.58 29.04 -9.26
CA THR A 294 -9.22 28.17 -8.29
C THR A 294 -9.79 26.98 -9.04
N GLN A 295 -9.38 25.77 -8.67
CA GLN A 295 -9.84 24.54 -9.30
C GLN A 295 -11.07 24.00 -8.57
N ILE A 296 -12.13 23.64 -9.31
CA ILE A 296 -13.38 23.10 -8.77
C ILE A 296 -13.58 21.69 -9.33
N TYR A 297 -13.52 20.67 -8.47
CA TYR A 297 -13.61 19.28 -8.87
C TYR A 297 -15.04 18.76 -8.83
N THR A 298 -15.39 18.02 -9.88
CA THR A 298 -16.65 17.29 -9.98
C THR A 298 -16.33 15.84 -10.30
N LEU A 299 -16.99 14.94 -9.58
CA LEU A 299 -16.87 13.50 -9.79
C LEU A 299 -17.98 13.01 -10.72
N ASP A 300 -17.60 12.41 -11.84
CA ASP A 300 -18.53 11.66 -12.68
C ASP A 300 -18.60 10.21 -12.20
N ILE A 301 -19.60 9.92 -11.38
CA ILE A 301 -19.72 8.63 -10.70
C ILE A 301 -20.21 7.57 -11.69
N LYS A 302 -19.31 6.69 -12.11
CA LYS A 302 -19.69 5.32 -12.51
C LYS A 302 -19.63 4.48 -11.24
N HIS A 303 -20.68 3.71 -10.96
CA HIS A 303 -20.72 2.88 -9.76
C HIS A 303 -19.68 1.75 -9.86
N THR A 304 -18.51 1.95 -9.26
CA THR A 304 -17.45 0.94 -9.18
C THR A 304 -17.61 0.13 -7.90
N ASN A 305 -17.97 -1.15 -8.00
CA ASN A 305 -18.00 -2.02 -6.82
C ASN A 305 -16.60 -2.14 -6.21
N ALA A 306 -16.54 -2.02 -4.89
CA ALA A 306 -15.31 -2.10 -4.15
C ALA A 306 -15.48 -2.85 -2.85
N LYS A 307 -14.36 -3.32 -2.33
CA LYS A 307 -14.27 -4.10 -1.11
C LYS A 307 -13.09 -3.64 -0.30
N LYS A 308 -13.21 -3.79 1.02
CA LYS A 308 -12.15 -3.53 1.97
C LYS A 308 -11.37 -4.82 2.22
N ILE A 309 -10.09 -4.82 1.88
CA ILE A 309 -9.18 -5.93 2.19
C ILE A 309 -8.39 -5.58 3.44
N GLU A 310 -8.55 -6.39 4.47
CA GLU A 310 -7.77 -6.31 5.71
C GLU A 310 -6.81 -7.49 5.86
N ARG A 311 -7.06 -8.57 5.12
CA ARG A 311 -6.48 -9.89 5.37
C ARG A 311 -6.40 -10.72 4.09
N ILE A 312 -5.21 -11.21 3.72
CA ILE A 312 -4.99 -12.06 2.53
C ILE A 312 -4.35 -13.38 2.99
N PRO A 313 -5.06 -14.53 2.90
CA PRO A 313 -4.46 -15.84 3.12
C PRO A 313 -3.49 -16.18 1.98
N PHE A 314 -2.43 -16.92 2.27
CA PHE A 314 -1.52 -17.43 1.25
C PHE A 314 -0.88 -18.74 1.70
N ILE A 315 -0.30 -19.47 0.75
CA ILE A 315 0.29 -20.78 1.00
C ILE A 315 1.81 -20.70 0.80
N TYR A 316 2.25 -20.02 -0.25
CA TYR A 316 3.65 -19.97 -0.66
C TYR A 316 4.24 -18.57 -0.48
N PRO A 317 5.44 -18.44 0.11
CA PRO A 317 6.04 -17.13 0.41
C PRO A 317 6.25 -16.25 -0.81
N PHE A 318 6.50 -16.84 -1.98
CA PHE A 318 6.70 -16.09 -3.22
C PHE A 318 5.48 -15.25 -3.64
N GLN A 319 4.27 -15.62 -3.20
CA GLN A 319 3.03 -14.90 -3.53
C GLN A 319 3.03 -13.48 -2.93
N ILE A 320 3.81 -13.23 -1.88
CA ILE A 320 3.87 -11.95 -1.17
C ILE A 320 4.19 -10.80 -2.13
N PHE A 321 5.17 -10.98 -3.02
CA PHE A 321 5.56 -9.93 -3.95
C PHE A 321 4.43 -9.57 -4.92
N SER A 322 3.77 -10.56 -5.51
CA SER A 322 2.66 -10.32 -6.42
C SER A 322 1.47 -9.63 -5.73
N PHE A 323 1.20 -9.95 -4.45
CA PHE A 323 0.22 -9.18 -3.67
C PHE A 323 0.65 -7.73 -3.48
N ILE A 324 1.93 -7.47 -3.19
CA ILE A 324 2.47 -6.11 -3.06
C ILE A 324 2.28 -5.32 -4.36
N GLU A 325 2.61 -5.89 -5.53
CA GLU A 325 2.45 -5.22 -6.83
C GLU A 325 0.98 -4.84 -7.10
N ILE A 326 0.06 -5.78 -6.87
CA ILE A 326 -1.38 -5.54 -7.03
C ILE A 326 -1.86 -4.43 -6.08
N LEU A 327 -1.47 -4.50 -4.80
CA LEU A 327 -1.88 -3.52 -3.80
C LEU A 327 -1.29 -2.14 -4.08
N ARG A 328 -0.01 -2.04 -4.47
CA ARG A 328 0.64 -0.77 -4.84
C ARG A 328 -0.08 -0.09 -6.00
N GLN A 329 -0.42 -0.81 -7.07
CA GLN A 329 -1.15 -0.25 -8.20
C GLN A 329 -2.48 0.39 -7.75
N GLN A 330 -3.24 -0.33 -6.91
CA GLN A 330 -4.48 0.20 -6.35
C GLN A 330 -4.24 1.40 -5.43
N LEU A 331 -3.19 1.39 -4.62
CA LEU A 331 -2.86 2.51 -3.74
C LEU A 331 -2.46 3.77 -4.49
N VAL A 332 -1.71 3.66 -5.60
CA VAL A 332 -1.40 4.78 -6.48
C VAL A 332 -2.66 5.36 -7.07
N TYR A 333 -3.59 4.52 -7.55
CA TYR A 333 -4.91 4.97 -8.00
C TYR A 333 -5.67 5.72 -6.89
N ASN A 334 -5.77 5.11 -5.71
CA ASN A 334 -6.49 5.68 -4.57
C ASN A 334 -5.90 7.04 -4.17
N ALA A 335 -4.58 7.17 -4.15
CA ALA A 335 -3.87 8.40 -3.83
C ALA A 335 -4.13 9.50 -4.86
N LEU A 336 -4.05 9.19 -6.15
CA LEU A 336 -4.36 10.15 -7.22
C LEU A 336 -5.82 10.60 -7.18
N PHE A 337 -6.75 9.68 -6.93
CA PHE A 337 -8.15 10.02 -6.74
C PHE A 337 -8.35 10.93 -5.52
N GLN A 338 -7.79 10.56 -4.36
CA GLN A 338 -7.90 11.33 -3.12
C GLN A 338 -7.17 12.68 -3.20
N SER A 339 -6.18 12.86 -4.08
CA SER A 339 -5.57 14.18 -4.32
C SER A 339 -6.61 15.23 -4.76
N CYS A 340 -7.62 14.81 -5.52
CA CYS A 340 -8.75 15.67 -5.92
C CYS A 340 -9.80 15.80 -4.81
N PHE A 341 -10.07 14.69 -4.09
CA PHE A 341 -11.20 14.56 -3.16
C PHE A 341 -10.70 14.24 -1.75
N ASN A 342 -10.21 15.26 -1.02
CA ASN A 342 -9.72 15.13 0.34
C ASN A 342 -10.26 16.23 1.27
N SER A 343 -9.91 16.15 2.55
CA SER A 343 -10.32 17.12 3.56
C SER A 343 -9.87 18.56 3.25
N SER A 344 -8.77 18.75 2.52
CA SER A 344 -8.29 20.08 2.13
C SER A 344 -9.05 20.68 0.95
N THR A 345 -9.67 19.84 0.11
CA THR A 345 -10.50 20.29 -1.02
C THR A 345 -11.98 20.33 -0.69
N TYR A 346 -12.43 19.65 0.36
CA TYR A 346 -13.83 19.59 0.76
C TYR A 346 -14.37 20.94 1.24
N CYS A 347 -15.40 21.46 0.55
CA CYS A 347 -16.11 22.68 0.93
C CYS A 347 -17.59 22.36 1.23
N PRO A 348 -18.02 22.31 2.50
CA PRO A 348 -19.43 22.08 2.83
C PRO A 348 -20.27 23.30 2.45
N GLN A 349 -21.12 23.18 1.41
CA GLN A 349 -22.04 24.27 1.06
C GLN A 349 -23.11 24.45 2.14
N ARG A 350 -23.19 25.66 2.71
CA ARG A 350 -24.36 26.09 3.49
C ARG A 350 -25.45 26.50 2.51
N ILE A 351 -26.60 25.85 2.54
CA ILE A 351 -27.80 26.29 1.81
C ILE A 351 -28.19 27.68 2.37
N SER A 352 -27.85 28.75 1.65
CA SER A 352 -28.69 29.95 1.68
C SER A 352 -29.84 29.67 0.72
N SER A 353 -31.00 29.34 1.29
CA SER A 353 -32.25 29.21 0.55
C SER A 353 -32.62 30.56 -0.05
N GLN A 354 -32.15 30.84 -1.26
CA GLN A 354 -32.66 31.85 -2.20
C GLN A 354 -31.83 31.80 -3.48
N SER A 355 -32.32 31.09 -4.49
CA SER A 355 -32.47 31.58 -5.88
C SER A 355 -32.63 30.39 -6.84
N SER A 356 -33.88 30.03 -7.06
CA SER A 356 -34.37 29.40 -8.27
C SER A 356 -33.99 30.23 -9.51
N ALA A 357 -33.68 29.54 -10.62
CA ALA A 357 -33.67 30.07 -11.99
C ALA A 357 -32.91 31.40 -12.21
N ALA A 358 -31.60 31.31 -12.43
CA ALA A 358 -30.88 32.36 -13.15
C ALA A 358 -30.17 31.72 -14.35
N ASN A 359 -30.51 32.26 -15.52
CA ASN A 359 -29.94 31.92 -16.81
C ASN A 359 -28.40 31.95 -16.76
N PHE A 360 -27.80 31.04 -17.52
CA PHE A 360 -26.38 31.04 -17.86
C PHE A 360 -26.00 32.36 -18.53
N GLU A 361 -25.52 33.33 -17.76
CA GLU A 361 -24.68 34.41 -18.26
C GLU A 361 -23.21 34.05 -18.02
N VAL A 362 -22.49 33.94 -19.13
CA VAL A 362 -21.04 33.80 -19.20
C VAL A 362 -20.44 35.09 -18.66
N ASN A 363 -20.10 35.11 -17.38
CA ASN A 363 -19.30 36.19 -16.82
C ASN A 363 -17.83 35.93 -17.15
N SER A 364 -17.29 36.75 -18.05
CA SER A 364 -15.97 36.71 -18.68
C SER A 364 -14.79 37.06 -17.76
N ASN A 365 -14.81 36.62 -16.49
CA ASN A 365 -13.74 36.84 -15.50
C ASN A 365 -13.48 35.58 -14.64
N THR A 366 -13.54 34.38 -15.22
CA THR A 366 -13.52 33.15 -14.43
C THR A 366 -12.11 32.75 -14.02
N THR A 367 -11.65 33.26 -12.87
CA THR A 367 -10.56 32.65 -12.07
C THR A 367 -10.90 31.24 -11.59
N LYS A 368 -12.05 30.68 -11.96
CA LYS A 368 -12.52 29.35 -11.56
C LYS A 368 -12.43 28.39 -12.75
N VAL A 369 -11.66 27.32 -12.59
CA VAL A 369 -11.52 26.24 -13.58
C VAL A 369 -12.30 25.03 -13.10
N LYS A 370 -13.27 24.58 -13.89
CA LYS A 370 -14.02 23.34 -13.60
C LYS A 370 -13.22 22.15 -14.09
N VAL A 371 -12.90 21.25 -13.17
CA VAL A 371 -12.20 19.99 -13.42
C VAL A 371 -13.17 18.85 -13.21
N LYS A 372 -13.37 18.03 -14.24
CA LYS A 372 -14.18 16.83 -14.18
C LYS A 372 -13.28 15.61 -14.07
N VAL A 373 -13.47 14.81 -13.05
CA VAL A 373 -12.73 13.57 -12.80
C VAL A 373 -13.66 12.38 -13.04
N GLN A 374 -13.23 11.43 -13.86
CA GLN A 374 -14.00 10.23 -14.17
C GLN A 374 -13.20 8.96 -13.79
N ALA A 375 -13.78 8.15 -12.91
CA ALA A 375 -13.29 6.84 -12.54
C ALA A 375 -13.83 5.79 -13.54
N THR A 376 -13.14 5.61 -14.68
CA THR A 376 -13.68 4.80 -15.78
C THR A 376 -13.29 3.32 -15.71
N ASN A 377 -12.06 3.02 -15.29
CA ASN A 377 -11.55 1.65 -15.14
C ASN A 377 -10.52 1.56 -14.00
N PRO A 378 -10.93 1.68 -12.72
CA PRO A 378 -10.00 1.56 -11.60
C PRO A 378 -9.46 0.13 -11.46
N PRO A 379 -8.18 -0.06 -11.07
CA PRO A 379 -7.18 0.97 -10.77
C PRO A 379 -6.39 1.47 -11.99
N HIS A 380 -6.68 1.00 -13.20
CA HIS A 380 -5.82 1.20 -14.36
C HIS A 380 -5.94 2.57 -15.03
N LEU A 381 -7.08 3.26 -14.89
CA LEU A 381 -7.34 4.51 -15.61
C LEU A 381 -8.15 5.52 -14.77
N LEU A 382 -7.60 6.73 -14.68
CA LEU A 382 -8.28 7.93 -14.16
C LEU A 382 -8.32 8.99 -15.27
N SER A 383 -9.52 9.46 -15.63
CA SER A 383 -9.67 10.50 -16.65
C SER A 383 -9.92 11.86 -15.99
N VAL A 384 -9.19 12.88 -16.43
CA VAL A 384 -9.31 14.25 -15.92
C VAL A 384 -9.55 15.19 -17.10
N SER A 385 -10.63 15.97 -17.09
CA SER A 385 -10.92 16.92 -18.16
C SER A 385 -11.26 18.30 -17.62
N PHE A 386 -10.73 19.35 -18.26
CA PHE A 386 -10.97 20.74 -17.90
C PHE A 386 -10.77 21.65 -19.11
N GLN A 387 -11.32 22.86 -19.04
CA GLN A 387 -11.22 23.86 -20.10
C GLN A 387 -10.17 24.92 -19.76
N LEU A 388 -9.34 25.31 -20.74
CA LEU A 388 -8.39 26.41 -20.58
C LEU A 388 -9.12 27.78 -20.58
N PRO A 389 -8.97 28.62 -19.53
CA PRO A 389 -9.75 29.86 -19.36
C PRO A 389 -9.67 30.85 -20.52
N ASP A 390 -8.50 31.00 -21.15
CA ASP A 390 -8.26 32.04 -22.15
C ASP A 390 -8.49 31.58 -23.59
N ILE A 391 -8.36 30.26 -23.84
CA ILE A 391 -8.38 29.68 -25.19
C ILE A 391 -9.65 28.85 -25.42
N MET A 392 -10.44 28.60 -24.36
CA MET A 392 -11.68 27.80 -24.37
C MET A 392 -11.51 26.39 -24.96
N VAL A 393 -10.30 25.84 -24.92
CA VAL A 393 -10.02 24.49 -25.40
C VAL A 393 -10.12 23.49 -24.26
N ASP A 394 -10.85 22.40 -24.53
CA ASP A 394 -10.97 21.27 -23.63
C ASP A 394 -9.69 20.43 -23.66
N VAL A 395 -9.16 20.18 -22.48
CA VAL A 395 -8.05 19.25 -22.23
C VAL A 395 -8.64 17.99 -21.63
N LEU A 396 -8.29 16.83 -22.20
CA LEU A 396 -8.54 15.53 -21.59
C LEU A 396 -7.22 14.83 -21.32
N LEU A 397 -7.01 14.45 -20.06
CA LEU A 397 -5.88 13.67 -19.58
C LEU A 397 -6.36 12.26 -19.23
N GLN A 398 -5.68 11.26 -19.76
CA GLN A 398 -5.87 9.86 -19.41
C GLN A 398 -4.66 9.41 -18.60
N ILE A 399 -4.85 9.25 -17.30
CA ILE A 399 -3.79 8.82 -16.38
C ILE A 399 -3.88 7.29 -16.26
N THR A 400 -2.95 6.61 -16.90
CA THR A 400 -2.83 5.14 -16.90
C THR A 400 -1.88 4.70 -15.79
N ILE A 401 -2.25 3.69 -15.02
CA ILE A 401 -1.41 3.15 -13.93
C ILE A 401 -1.11 1.68 -14.25
N LEU A 402 0.15 1.40 -14.55
CA LEU A 402 0.61 0.06 -14.93
C LEU A 402 1.12 -0.71 -13.71
N ARG A 403 1.64 -1.92 -13.93
CA ARG A 403 2.15 -2.83 -12.88
C ARG A 403 3.44 -2.34 -12.22
N ASP A 404 4.21 -1.50 -12.91
CA ASP A 404 5.35 -0.77 -12.34
C ASP A 404 4.94 0.28 -11.30
N CYS A 405 3.62 0.45 -11.08
CA CYS A 405 3.03 1.38 -10.13
C CYS A 405 3.40 2.84 -10.41
N GLN A 406 3.84 3.17 -11.63
CA GLN A 406 4.06 4.54 -12.07
C GLN A 406 2.86 5.03 -12.89
N PRO A 407 2.36 6.25 -12.64
CA PRO A 407 1.33 6.84 -13.48
C PRO A 407 1.94 7.39 -14.78
N TYR A 408 1.21 7.21 -15.88
CA TYR A 408 1.54 7.69 -17.21
C TYR A 408 0.41 8.55 -17.74
N VAL A 409 0.72 9.72 -18.29
CA VAL A 409 -0.27 10.66 -18.80
C VAL A 409 -0.31 10.61 -20.32
N ILE A 410 -1.47 10.31 -20.87
CA ILE A 410 -1.78 10.50 -22.29
C ILE A 410 -2.73 11.67 -22.42
N SER A 411 -2.35 12.67 -23.19
CA SER A 411 -3.15 13.88 -23.37
C SER A 411 -3.87 13.93 -24.71
N GLN A 412 -5.09 14.46 -24.67
CA GLN A 412 -5.88 14.79 -25.84
C GLN A 412 -6.16 16.28 -25.80
N ASN A 413 -5.34 17.05 -26.52
CA ASN A 413 -5.51 18.47 -26.75
C ASN A 413 -5.24 18.78 -28.24
N PRO A 414 -6.15 19.45 -28.95
CA PRO A 414 -5.97 19.78 -30.37
C PRO A 414 -4.87 20.81 -30.65
N LEU A 415 -4.43 21.58 -29.65
CA LEU A 415 -3.44 22.65 -29.79
C LEU A 415 -1.99 22.22 -29.52
N TRP A 416 -1.77 21.01 -29.01
CA TRP A 416 -0.43 20.51 -28.72
C TRP A 416 0.13 19.77 -29.94
N GLU A 417 1.05 20.43 -30.66
CA GLU A 417 1.62 19.95 -31.93
C GLU A 417 2.55 18.74 -31.74
N ASP A 418 3.34 18.69 -30.65
CA ASP A 418 4.21 17.56 -30.29
C ASP A 418 3.64 16.79 -29.09
N LYS A 419 2.70 15.89 -29.39
CA LYS A 419 2.01 15.08 -28.37
C LYS A 419 2.96 14.17 -27.60
N GLY A 420 3.95 13.56 -28.26
CA GLY A 420 4.86 12.61 -27.62
C GLY A 420 5.72 13.26 -26.56
N ASN A 421 6.31 14.42 -26.87
CA ASN A 421 7.08 15.19 -25.89
C ASN A 421 6.19 15.73 -24.77
N THR A 422 5.00 16.24 -25.10
CA THR A 422 4.05 16.76 -24.09
C THR A 422 3.62 15.69 -23.11
N ASP A 423 3.23 14.50 -23.57
CA ASP A 423 2.84 13.37 -22.73
C ASP A 423 4.00 12.93 -21.81
N THR A 424 5.23 12.99 -22.30
CA THR A 424 6.44 12.68 -21.52
C THR A 424 6.63 13.69 -20.38
N VAL A 425 6.54 14.99 -20.66
CA VAL A 425 6.68 16.05 -19.64
C VAL A 425 5.56 15.99 -18.61
N LEU A 426 4.31 15.75 -19.05
CA LEU A 426 3.16 15.58 -18.16
C LEU A 426 3.30 14.35 -17.27
N THR A 427 3.80 13.25 -17.84
CA THR A 427 4.10 12.02 -17.10
C THR A 427 5.17 12.27 -16.04
N GLN A 428 6.29 12.89 -16.39
CA GLN A 428 7.35 13.24 -15.43
C GLN A 428 6.82 14.16 -14.33
N THR A 429 6.04 15.18 -14.70
CA THR A 429 5.43 16.10 -13.74
C THR A 429 4.53 15.37 -12.75
N LEU A 430 3.66 14.48 -13.23
CA LEU A 430 2.77 13.71 -12.38
C LEU A 430 3.52 12.70 -11.51
N GLN A 431 4.58 12.07 -12.02
CA GLN A 431 5.42 11.13 -11.26
C GLN A 431 6.22 11.83 -10.14
N LEU A 432 6.54 13.12 -10.31
CA LEU A 432 7.17 13.95 -9.30
C LEU A 432 6.17 14.35 -8.20
N CYS A 433 5.02 14.92 -8.55
CA CYS A 433 4.08 15.43 -7.55
C CYS A 433 3.12 14.37 -6.97
N HIS A 434 2.74 13.35 -7.76
CA HIS A 434 1.63 12.42 -7.48
C HIS A 434 0.32 13.10 -7.03
N ASP A 435 0.07 14.30 -7.55
CA ASP A 435 -1.08 15.14 -7.21
C ASP A 435 -1.72 15.72 -8.48
N VAL A 436 -2.99 15.38 -8.71
CA VAL A 436 -3.73 15.83 -9.90
C VAL A 436 -3.98 17.35 -9.86
N PRO A 437 -4.42 17.96 -8.73
CA PRO A 437 -4.45 19.41 -8.59
C PRO A 437 -3.17 20.13 -9.01
N ASP A 438 -1.99 19.66 -8.56
CA ASP A 438 -0.70 20.26 -8.91
C ASP A 438 -0.36 20.09 -10.40
N LEU A 439 -0.68 18.92 -10.99
CA LEU A 439 -0.54 18.72 -12.44
C LEU A 439 -1.40 19.72 -13.23
N VAL A 440 -2.68 19.87 -12.87
CA VAL A 440 -3.59 20.82 -13.54
C VAL A 440 -3.11 22.26 -13.34
N LYS A 441 -2.63 22.62 -12.15
CA LYS A 441 -2.02 23.93 -11.88
C LYS A 441 -0.82 24.18 -12.79
N TRP A 442 0.06 23.20 -12.92
CA TRP A 442 1.22 23.29 -13.80
C TRP A 442 0.80 23.50 -15.26
N ILE A 443 -0.19 22.76 -15.76
CA ILE A 443 -0.72 22.94 -17.12
C ILE A 443 -1.30 24.34 -17.31
N LEU A 444 -2.05 24.86 -16.35
CA LEU A 444 -2.63 26.21 -16.42
C LEU A 444 -1.53 27.29 -16.45
N LYS A 445 -0.46 27.15 -15.65
CA LYS A 445 0.70 28.06 -15.67
C LYS A 445 1.47 27.98 -16.99
N SER A 446 1.72 26.77 -17.50
CA SER A 446 2.49 26.53 -18.73
C SER A 446 1.73 26.93 -20.01
N SER A 447 0.41 26.79 -20.02
CA SER A 447 -0.44 27.18 -21.17
C SER A 447 -0.46 28.70 -21.39
N ILE A 448 -0.28 29.50 -20.33
CA ILE A 448 -0.13 30.97 -20.43
C ILE A 448 1.17 31.34 -21.17
N ASN A 449 2.22 30.53 -21.06
CA ASN A 449 3.55 30.84 -21.58
C ASN A 449 3.83 30.32 -23.01
N ASN A 450 2.83 29.73 -23.68
CA ASN A 450 2.95 28.93 -24.90
C ASN A 450 3.88 27.71 -24.73
N PHE A 451 3.38 26.50 -24.99
CA PHE A 451 4.14 25.24 -25.02
C PHE A 451 5.25 25.18 -26.10
N LYS A 452 5.69 26.31 -26.67
CA LYS A 452 6.63 26.36 -27.81
C LYS A 452 8.08 26.01 -27.48
N SER A 453 8.47 25.90 -26.21
CA SER A 453 9.72 25.25 -25.81
C SER A 453 9.76 25.05 -24.29
N VAL A 454 9.23 23.94 -23.78
CA VAL A 454 9.54 23.53 -22.40
C VAL A 454 10.94 22.92 -22.44
N LYS A 455 11.96 23.71 -22.06
CA LYS A 455 13.28 23.20 -21.71
C LYS A 455 13.25 22.64 -20.29
N GLU A 456 14.13 21.67 -20.02
CA GLU A 456 14.31 20.97 -18.73
C GLU A 456 14.36 21.89 -17.50
N ASP A 457 14.68 23.18 -17.66
CA ASP A 457 14.79 24.17 -16.59
C ASP A 457 13.48 24.42 -15.79
N VAL A 458 12.29 24.09 -16.33
CA VAL A 458 10.99 24.31 -15.64
C VAL A 458 10.64 23.20 -14.64
N LEU A 459 11.27 22.02 -14.75
CA LEU A 459 11.06 20.91 -13.80
C LEU A 459 11.67 21.18 -12.42
N MET A 460 12.57 22.17 -12.30
CA MET A 460 13.25 22.53 -11.04
C MET A 460 12.41 23.46 -10.12
N GLU A 461 11.24 23.93 -10.57
CA GLU A 461 10.31 24.75 -9.76
C GLU A 461 9.16 23.93 -9.11
N ILE A 462 9.11 22.61 -9.35
CA ILE A 462 8.16 21.65 -8.76
C ILE A 462 8.88 20.91 -7.63
#